data_AF-A0A3R7XB43-F1
#
_entry.id   AF-A0A3R7XB43-F1
#
_cell.length_a   1.000
_cell.length_b   1.000
_cell.length_c   1.000
_cell.angle_alpha   90.00
_cell.angle_beta   90.00
_cell.angle_gamma   90.00
#
_symmetry.space_group_name_H-M   'P 1'
#
loop_
_entity.id
_entity.type
_entity.pdbx_description
1 polymer ?
#
loop_
_entity_poly.entity_id
_entity_poly.type
_entity_poly.pdbx_seq_one_letter_code
_entity_poly.pdbx_strand_id
1 'polypeptide(L)'
;MKTLTKEQALKCAKVFNDYFGQFNRIDEYMRDQKMAQIETIAQPLPGMGFDSDMFDDFTMSPEVMDLEVVELDNNTWDNCINMISSHSNMVSIPGKALKLAVKEKNTNKYVGFMRFGSPVINCKPRNTLLGNVPDLSVFNKTAIMGFVIVPCQPFGYNYLGGKLLAGLCCSHEVREKLNKKYGMNLVMFETTSLYGNTKGASMYDGMKPMLRYKGNTMSDFIPMLHGKPYLDLVEYVEDIIGKGQLVKEGASSRKLKMTTGIIGLVKKALDGDDLDNFKLTIANAKNLTEQKRYYVSNYGIENYIDIVNGKTNEIVKAQNYDRYFDNEIIEWWRKLATKRFYKLQEEKRLRSELEVWTKDSQIDIIR
;
A
#
# COMPACT_ATOMS: atom_id res chain seq x y z
N MET A 1 35.21 15.29 4.78
CA MET A 1 33.80 15.35 4.34
C MET A 1 33.21 16.61 4.95
N LYS A 2 32.59 17.50 4.16
CA LYS A 2 31.91 18.69 4.71
C LYS A 2 30.84 18.22 5.71
N THR A 3 30.64 18.99 6.78
CA THR A 3 29.67 18.71 7.84
C THR A 3 28.92 19.98 8.19
N LEU A 4 27.82 19.86 8.94
CA LEU A 4 27.08 21.00 9.46
C LEU A 4 27.82 21.61 10.67
N THR A 5 27.76 22.94 10.80
CA THR A 5 28.05 23.62 12.08
C THR A 5 26.91 23.39 13.07
N LYS A 6 27.12 23.72 14.35
CA LYS A 6 26.07 23.62 15.38
C LYS A 6 24.82 24.41 15.00
N GLU A 7 24.96 25.66 14.55
CA GLU A 7 23.83 26.51 14.12
C GLU A 7 23.07 25.92 12.92
N GLN A 8 23.79 25.41 11.92
CA GLN A 8 23.18 24.78 10.74
C GLN A 8 22.42 23.51 11.14
N ALA A 9 22.98 22.74 12.07
CA ALA A 9 22.35 21.55 12.61
C ALA A 9 21.09 21.87 13.44
N LEU A 10 21.10 22.94 14.23
CA LEU A 10 19.92 23.43 14.95
C LEU A 10 18.79 23.85 13.99
N LYS A 11 19.12 24.53 12.89
CA LYS A 11 18.14 24.87 11.85
C LYS A 11 17.52 23.62 11.22
N CYS A 12 18.33 22.61 10.92
CA CYS A 12 17.83 21.33 10.40
C CYS A 12 16.96 20.62 11.45
N ALA A 13 17.39 20.56 12.71
CA ALA A 13 16.66 19.95 13.81
C ALA A 13 15.29 20.60 14.02
N LYS A 14 15.21 21.94 13.92
CA LYS A 14 13.96 22.69 13.98
C LYS A 14 12.96 22.24 12.93
N VAL A 15 13.38 21.95 11.70
CA VAL A 15 12.47 21.43 10.66
C VAL A 15 11.84 20.09 11.07
N PHE A 16 12.63 19.17 11.65
CA PHE A 16 12.09 17.90 12.16
C PHE A 16 11.15 18.12 13.34
N ASN A 17 11.52 18.99 14.29
CA ASN A 17 10.71 19.30 15.46
C ASN A 17 9.37 19.92 15.07
N ASP A 18 9.39 20.95 14.22
CA ASP A 18 8.19 21.65 13.76
C ASP A 18 7.29 20.71 12.97
N TYR A 19 7.86 19.86 12.12
CA TYR A 19 7.07 18.96 11.27
C TYR A 19 6.47 17.80 12.05
N PHE A 20 7.23 17.11 12.91
CA PHE A 20 6.74 15.93 13.63
C PHE A 20 6.06 16.27 14.96
N GLY A 21 6.40 17.41 15.58
CA GLY A 21 5.83 17.85 16.85
C GLY A 21 4.35 18.20 16.79
N GLN A 22 3.80 18.39 15.59
CA GLN A 22 2.36 18.61 15.39
C GLN A 22 1.52 17.32 15.46
N PHE A 23 2.15 16.13 15.45
CA PHE A 23 1.45 14.86 15.39
C PHE A 23 1.60 14.08 16.69
N ASN A 24 0.48 13.74 17.32
CA ASN A 24 0.47 12.86 18.49
C ASN A 24 0.14 11.42 18.10
N ARG A 25 -0.61 11.24 17.01
CA ARG A 25 -1.09 9.93 16.54
C ARG A 25 -0.83 9.73 15.06
N ILE A 26 -0.69 8.46 14.65
CA ILE A 26 -0.43 8.09 13.26
C ILE A 26 -1.56 8.48 12.30
N ASP A 27 -2.82 8.44 12.75
CA ASP A 27 -3.98 8.81 11.95
C ASP A 27 -4.00 10.30 11.60
N GLU A 28 -3.51 11.16 12.51
CA GLU A 28 -3.36 12.61 12.27
C GLU A 28 -2.35 12.87 11.14
N TYR A 29 -1.17 12.24 11.22
CA TYR A 29 -0.16 12.34 10.16
C TYR A 29 -0.70 11.83 8.82
N MET A 30 -1.35 10.67 8.80
CA MET A 30 -1.89 10.08 7.56
C MET A 30 -3.03 10.93 6.97
N ARG A 31 -3.88 11.55 7.82
CA ARG A 31 -4.92 12.49 7.40
C ARG A 31 -4.30 13.72 6.75
N ASP A 32 -3.33 14.34 7.40
CA ASP A 32 -2.61 15.50 6.86
C ASP A 32 -2.03 15.20 5.47
N GLN A 33 -1.35 14.07 5.32
CA GLN A 33 -0.81 13.64 4.03
C GLN A 33 -1.88 13.41 2.97
N LYS A 34 -3.04 12.88 3.37
CA LYS A 34 -4.16 12.67 2.46
C LYS A 34 -4.78 14.00 2.01
N MET A 35 -4.99 14.94 2.93
CA MET A 35 -5.55 16.26 2.61
C MET A 35 -4.62 17.07 1.72
N ALA A 36 -3.32 17.07 2.02
CA ALA A 36 -2.31 17.70 1.17
C ALA A 36 -2.30 17.11 -0.26
N GLN A 37 -2.57 15.81 -0.42
CA GLN A 37 -2.73 15.21 -1.73
C GLN A 37 -4.01 15.71 -2.43
N ILE A 38 -5.15 15.73 -1.73
CA ILE A 38 -6.45 16.17 -2.28
C ILE A 38 -6.40 17.63 -2.76
N GLU A 39 -5.69 18.51 -2.05
CA GLU A 39 -5.53 19.91 -2.42
C GLU A 39 -4.83 20.11 -3.77
N THR A 40 -3.97 19.18 -4.16
CA THR A 40 -3.26 19.21 -5.45
C THR A 40 -4.10 18.68 -6.62
N ILE A 41 -5.23 18.04 -6.35
CA ILE A 41 -6.12 17.48 -7.37
C ILE A 41 -7.11 18.57 -7.81
N ALA A 42 -7.16 18.87 -9.11
CA ALA A 42 -8.17 19.75 -9.67
C ALA A 42 -9.55 19.19 -9.33
N GLN A 43 -10.41 20.00 -8.70
CA GLN A 43 -11.76 19.58 -8.36
C GLN A 43 -12.53 19.33 -9.66
N PRO A 44 -13.11 18.13 -9.85
CA PRO A 44 -14.01 17.92 -10.99
C PRO A 44 -15.23 18.84 -10.86
N LEU A 45 -15.78 19.26 -12.00
CA LEU A 45 -17.03 20.01 -12.02
C LEU A 45 -18.15 19.14 -11.40
N PRO A 46 -19.15 19.74 -10.73
CA PRO A 46 -20.30 18.99 -10.20
C PRO A 46 -20.93 18.09 -11.28
N GLY A 47 -21.07 16.80 -11.00
CA GLY A 47 -21.59 15.81 -11.96
C GLY A 47 -20.61 15.35 -13.05
N MET A 48 -19.36 15.83 -13.03
CA MET A 48 -18.25 15.36 -13.88
C MET A 48 -17.16 14.64 -13.07
N GLY A 49 -17.49 14.23 -11.85
CA GLY A 49 -16.63 13.38 -11.03
C GLY A 49 -16.67 11.93 -11.50
N PHE A 50 -15.61 11.20 -11.17
CA PHE A 50 -15.57 9.74 -11.33
C PHE A 50 -16.38 9.03 -10.21
N ASP A 51 -17.08 9.77 -9.35
CA ASP A 51 -18.03 9.24 -8.36
C ASP A 51 -19.16 8.49 -9.06
N SER A 52 -19.62 9.01 -10.20
CA SER A 52 -20.57 8.34 -11.08
C SER A 52 -20.04 7.02 -11.66
N ASP A 53 -18.75 6.74 -11.65
CA ASP A 53 -18.21 5.45 -12.12
C ASP A 53 -18.13 4.41 -10.99
N MET A 54 -18.33 4.80 -9.74
CA MET A 54 -18.26 3.90 -8.58
C MET A 54 -19.60 3.22 -8.33
N PHE A 55 -19.54 2.00 -7.82
CA PHE A 55 -20.73 1.24 -7.45
C PHE A 55 -21.50 1.93 -6.32
N ASP A 56 -22.76 2.26 -6.59
CA ASP A 56 -23.65 3.05 -5.73
C ASP A 56 -25.00 2.37 -5.43
N ASP A 57 -25.32 1.23 -6.06
CA ASP A 57 -26.51 0.42 -5.71
C ASP A 57 -26.25 -0.53 -4.54
N PHE A 58 -26.29 0.02 -3.32
CA PHE A 58 -26.07 -0.77 -2.10
C PHE A 58 -27.26 -1.65 -1.69
N THR A 59 -28.30 -1.74 -2.53
CA THR A 59 -29.45 -2.64 -2.32
C THR A 59 -29.32 -3.95 -3.09
N MET A 60 -28.41 -4.01 -4.07
CA MET A 60 -28.14 -5.20 -4.86
C MET A 60 -27.59 -6.34 -3.99
N SER A 61 -28.22 -7.52 -4.08
CA SER A 61 -27.70 -8.73 -3.45
C SER A 61 -26.45 -9.22 -4.18
N PRO A 62 -25.41 -9.68 -3.46
CA PRO A 62 -24.25 -10.33 -4.07
C PRO A 62 -24.59 -11.53 -4.94
N GLU A 63 -25.75 -12.16 -4.73
CA GLU A 63 -26.17 -13.34 -5.51
C GLU A 63 -26.42 -13.02 -6.99
N VAL A 64 -26.77 -11.78 -7.31
CA VAL A 64 -27.09 -11.34 -8.69
C VAL A 64 -25.99 -10.53 -9.34
N MET A 65 -24.90 -10.21 -8.62
CA MET A 65 -23.77 -9.44 -9.15
C MET A 65 -22.99 -10.23 -10.20
N ASP A 66 -22.67 -9.59 -11.32
CA ASP A 66 -21.78 -10.15 -12.35
C ASP A 66 -20.47 -9.34 -12.35
N LEU A 67 -19.36 -9.97 -11.99
CA LEU A 67 -18.10 -9.28 -11.72
C LEU A 67 -17.03 -9.63 -12.75
N GLU A 68 -16.32 -8.62 -13.24
CA GLU A 68 -15.21 -8.80 -14.17
C GLU A 68 -13.97 -8.01 -13.76
N VAL A 69 -12.79 -8.57 -14.03
CA VAL A 69 -11.50 -7.88 -13.85
C VAL A 69 -11.11 -7.21 -15.18
N VAL A 70 -10.93 -5.90 -15.15
CA VAL A 70 -10.58 -5.09 -16.32
C VAL A 70 -9.24 -4.37 -16.11
N GLU A 71 -8.51 -4.15 -17.20
CA GLU A 71 -7.33 -3.27 -17.22
C GLU A 71 -7.79 -1.88 -17.67
N LEU A 72 -7.41 -0.85 -16.92
CA LEU A 72 -7.78 0.55 -17.19
C LEU A 72 -6.57 1.34 -17.67
N ASP A 73 -6.82 2.45 -18.37
CA ASP A 73 -5.76 3.42 -18.63
C ASP A 73 -5.27 4.06 -17.32
N ASN A 74 -4.04 4.58 -17.35
CA ASN A 74 -3.41 5.13 -16.16
C ASN A 74 -4.18 6.31 -15.57
N ASN A 75 -4.70 7.21 -16.40
CA ASN A 75 -5.34 8.44 -15.94
C ASN A 75 -6.64 8.12 -15.20
N THR A 76 -7.52 7.30 -15.80
CA THR A 76 -8.76 6.86 -15.16
C THR A 76 -8.46 6.14 -13.84
N TRP A 77 -7.53 5.19 -13.85
CA TRP A 77 -7.20 4.42 -12.65
C TRP A 77 -6.64 5.30 -11.52
N ASP A 78 -5.71 6.22 -11.84
CA ASP A 78 -5.07 7.10 -10.87
C ASP A 78 -6.06 8.11 -10.27
N ASN A 79 -6.99 8.64 -11.07
CA ASN A 79 -8.04 9.52 -10.58
C ASN A 79 -8.99 8.76 -9.64
N CYS A 80 -9.48 7.59 -10.06
CA CYS A 80 -10.35 6.75 -9.26
C CYS A 80 -9.76 6.38 -7.90
N ILE A 81 -8.51 5.92 -7.87
CA ILE A 81 -7.90 5.49 -6.61
C ILE A 81 -7.66 6.67 -5.66
N ASN A 82 -7.28 7.83 -6.19
CA ASN A 82 -7.02 9.02 -5.36
C ASN A 82 -8.31 9.53 -4.70
N MET A 83 -9.46 9.31 -5.33
CA MET A 83 -10.76 9.67 -4.76
C MET A 83 -11.21 8.74 -3.61
N ILE A 84 -10.93 7.42 -3.68
CA ILE A 84 -11.51 6.47 -2.72
C ILE A 84 -10.52 5.99 -1.64
N SER A 85 -9.21 6.01 -1.92
CA SER A 85 -8.19 5.46 -1.03
C SER A 85 -7.91 6.39 0.15
N SER A 86 -7.89 5.85 1.37
CA SER A 86 -7.51 6.57 2.58
C SER A 86 -6.00 6.81 2.72
N HIS A 87 -5.18 6.22 1.83
CA HIS A 87 -3.74 6.44 1.79
C HIS A 87 -3.36 7.20 0.53
N SER A 88 -2.26 7.96 0.60
CA SER A 88 -1.71 8.64 -0.57
C SER A 88 -1.09 7.64 -1.53
N ASN A 89 -1.47 7.72 -2.81
CA ASN A 89 -1.00 6.80 -3.84
C ASN A 89 -0.02 7.52 -4.76
N MET A 90 1.22 7.04 -4.80
CA MET A 90 2.21 7.54 -5.75
C MET A 90 1.80 7.15 -7.17
N VAL A 91 1.74 8.13 -8.08
CA VAL A 91 1.38 7.96 -9.50
C VAL A 91 2.53 7.32 -10.28
N SER A 92 3.76 7.77 -10.02
CA SER A 92 4.97 7.24 -10.65
C SER A 92 5.66 6.25 -9.74
N ILE A 93 5.69 4.97 -10.15
CA ILE A 93 6.37 3.89 -9.44
C ILE A 93 7.38 3.21 -10.39
N PRO A 94 8.67 3.14 -10.01
CA PRO A 94 9.66 2.44 -10.82
C PRO A 94 9.45 0.92 -10.78
N GLY A 95 9.74 0.24 -11.89
CA GLY A 95 9.65 -1.21 -12.00
C GLY A 95 8.33 -1.69 -12.62
N LYS A 96 7.87 -2.89 -12.22
CA LYS A 96 6.62 -3.45 -12.74
C LYS A 96 5.42 -2.65 -12.26
N ALA A 97 4.45 -2.45 -13.15
CA ALA A 97 3.17 -1.85 -12.83
C ALA A 97 2.04 -2.53 -13.63
N LEU A 98 1.13 -3.19 -12.92
CA LEU A 98 -0.15 -3.64 -13.50
C LEU A 98 -1.26 -3.01 -12.68
N LYS A 99 -2.17 -2.29 -13.34
CA LYS A 99 -3.32 -1.61 -12.73
C LYS A 99 -4.58 -2.27 -13.24
N LEU A 100 -5.38 -2.80 -12.34
CA LEU A 100 -6.63 -3.47 -12.65
C LEU A 100 -7.76 -2.82 -11.85
N ALA A 101 -8.98 -2.94 -12.34
CA ALA A 101 -10.20 -2.64 -11.62
C ALA A 101 -11.13 -3.84 -11.68
N VAL A 102 -12.09 -3.89 -10.76
CA VAL A 102 -13.19 -4.86 -10.79
C VAL A 102 -14.47 -4.10 -11.08
N LYS A 103 -15.24 -4.57 -12.04
CA LYS A 103 -16.47 -3.95 -12.52
C LYS A 103 -17.65 -4.86 -12.25
N GLU A 104 -18.77 -4.29 -11.80
CA GLU A 104 -20.06 -4.97 -11.76
C GLU A 104 -20.79 -4.67 -13.08
N LYS A 105 -21.11 -5.72 -13.85
CA LYS A 105 -21.52 -5.61 -15.25
C LYS A 105 -22.96 -5.19 -15.44
N ASN A 106 -23.85 -5.45 -14.48
CA ASN A 106 -25.24 -5.03 -14.60
C ASN A 106 -25.38 -3.50 -14.48
N THR A 107 -24.58 -2.88 -13.61
CA THR A 107 -24.55 -1.44 -13.36
C THR A 107 -23.47 -0.71 -14.14
N ASN A 108 -22.50 -1.46 -14.69
CA ASN A 108 -21.31 -0.96 -15.38
C ASN A 108 -20.43 -0.07 -14.48
N LYS A 109 -20.44 -0.29 -13.16
CA LYS A 109 -19.70 0.50 -12.16
C LYS A 109 -18.51 -0.25 -11.59
N TYR A 110 -17.50 0.48 -11.12
CA TYR A 110 -16.34 -0.08 -10.43
C TYR A 110 -16.62 -0.36 -8.96
N VAL A 111 -16.27 -1.57 -8.52
CA VAL A 111 -16.37 -2.00 -7.11
C VAL A 111 -15.04 -1.94 -6.37
N GLY A 112 -13.93 -1.78 -7.10
CA GLY A 112 -12.61 -1.61 -6.49
C GLY A 112 -11.44 -1.70 -7.46
N PHE A 113 -10.24 -1.41 -6.93
CA PHE A 113 -9.03 -1.21 -7.71
C PHE A 113 -7.85 -1.98 -7.11
N MET A 114 -7.03 -2.54 -8.00
CA MET A 114 -5.86 -3.34 -7.67
C MET A 114 -4.61 -2.80 -8.39
N ARG A 115 -3.48 -2.74 -7.70
CA ARG A 115 -2.18 -2.41 -8.31
C ARG A 115 -1.10 -3.37 -7.84
N PHE A 116 -0.38 -3.91 -8.82
CA PHE A 116 0.74 -4.81 -8.63
C PHE A 116 2.04 -4.09 -8.99
N GLY A 117 3.10 -4.39 -8.25
CA GLY A 117 4.43 -3.93 -8.58
C GLY A 117 5.53 -4.82 -8.03
N SER A 118 6.76 -4.44 -8.32
CA SER A 118 7.93 -5.16 -7.82
C SER A 118 7.95 -5.17 -6.28
N PRO A 119 8.14 -6.34 -5.65
CA PRO A 119 8.33 -6.46 -4.20
C PRO A 119 9.34 -5.49 -3.61
N VAL A 120 9.12 -5.09 -2.36
CA VAL A 120 10.12 -4.33 -1.60
C VAL A 120 11.37 -5.20 -1.38
N ILE A 121 12.55 -4.60 -1.53
CA ILE A 121 13.85 -5.32 -1.52
C ILE A 121 14.03 -6.16 -0.24
N ASN A 122 13.68 -5.60 0.91
CA ASN A 122 13.85 -6.27 2.19
C ASN A 122 12.55 -6.31 2.99
N CYS A 123 12.16 -7.50 3.43
CA CYS A 123 11.00 -7.73 4.27
C CYS A 123 11.31 -8.87 5.24
N LYS A 124 11.46 -8.56 6.53
CA LYS A 124 11.84 -9.55 7.56
C LYS A 124 10.96 -10.80 7.55
N PRO A 125 9.61 -10.73 7.62
CA PRO A 125 8.78 -11.94 7.64
C PRO A 125 8.90 -12.77 6.36
N ARG A 126 9.15 -12.14 5.20
CA ARG A 126 9.48 -12.87 3.96
C ARG A 126 10.79 -13.62 4.09
N ASN A 127 11.85 -12.96 4.55
CA ASN A 127 13.16 -13.60 4.65
C ASN A 127 13.12 -14.78 5.64
N THR A 128 12.37 -14.65 6.73
CA THR A 128 12.10 -15.76 7.65
C THR A 128 11.33 -16.90 6.97
N LEU A 129 10.33 -16.59 6.14
CA LEU A 129 9.58 -17.59 5.38
C LEU A 129 10.46 -18.35 4.37
N LEU A 130 11.34 -17.62 3.67
CA LEU A 130 12.21 -18.20 2.63
C LEU A 130 13.44 -18.90 3.22
N GLY A 131 13.80 -18.60 4.47
CA GLY A 131 15.01 -19.09 5.15
C GLY A 131 16.26 -18.26 4.86
N ASN A 132 16.18 -17.29 3.94
CA ASN A 132 17.28 -16.43 3.52
C ASN A 132 16.76 -15.11 2.94
N VAL A 133 17.68 -14.16 2.72
CA VAL A 133 17.40 -13.02 1.83
C VAL A 133 17.35 -13.57 0.40
N PRO A 134 16.27 -13.35 -0.37
CA PRO A 134 16.17 -13.90 -1.71
C PRO A 134 17.15 -13.24 -2.67
N ASP A 135 17.66 -14.01 -3.64
CA ASP A 135 18.39 -13.45 -4.77
C ASP A 135 17.46 -12.55 -5.59
N LEU A 136 17.85 -11.29 -5.80
CA LEU A 136 16.97 -10.29 -6.41
C LEU A 136 16.64 -10.59 -7.88
N SER A 137 17.52 -11.30 -8.59
CA SER A 137 17.31 -11.63 -10.00
C SER A 137 16.23 -12.70 -10.15
N VAL A 138 16.31 -13.76 -9.34
CA VAL A 138 15.28 -14.81 -9.27
C VAL A 138 13.99 -14.27 -8.69
N PHE A 139 14.07 -13.53 -7.60
CA PHE A 139 12.90 -12.98 -6.90
C PHE A 139 12.08 -12.05 -7.79
N ASN A 140 12.75 -11.18 -8.56
CA ASN A 140 12.08 -10.31 -9.51
C ASN A 140 11.36 -11.09 -10.63
N LYS A 141 11.68 -12.37 -10.89
CA LYS A 141 10.96 -13.20 -11.88
C LYS A 141 9.88 -14.08 -11.26
N THR A 142 9.86 -14.25 -9.95
CA THR A 142 9.02 -15.26 -9.27
C THR A 142 8.02 -14.68 -8.27
N ALA A 143 8.15 -13.40 -7.91
CA ALA A 143 7.27 -12.73 -6.97
C ALA A 143 6.71 -11.39 -7.46
N ILE A 144 5.51 -11.06 -6.98
CA ILE A 144 4.86 -9.76 -7.19
C ILE A 144 4.23 -9.26 -5.89
N MET A 145 4.16 -7.94 -5.72
CA MET A 145 3.52 -7.33 -4.56
C MET A 145 2.23 -6.59 -4.95
N GLY A 146 1.14 -6.84 -4.22
CA GLY A 146 -0.08 -6.04 -4.25
C GLY A 146 0.09 -4.79 -3.41
N PHE A 147 0.23 -3.63 -4.05
CA PHE A 147 0.40 -2.32 -3.38
C PHE A 147 -0.93 -1.61 -3.14
N VAL A 148 -1.91 -1.84 -3.99
CA VAL A 148 -3.26 -1.27 -3.86
C VAL A 148 -4.24 -2.42 -3.97
N ILE A 149 -5.10 -2.56 -2.97
CA ILE A 149 -6.19 -3.53 -2.91
C ILE A 149 -7.34 -2.79 -2.22
N VAL A 150 -7.96 -1.86 -2.94
CA VAL A 150 -8.86 -0.86 -2.37
C VAL A 150 -10.26 -1.04 -2.96
N PRO A 151 -11.22 -1.56 -2.17
CA PRO A 151 -12.61 -1.58 -2.59
C PRO A 151 -13.21 -0.18 -2.51
N CYS A 152 -14.15 0.11 -3.40
CA CYS A 152 -15.06 1.24 -3.22
C CYS A 152 -15.81 1.07 -1.91
N GLN A 153 -16.11 2.16 -1.22
CA GLN A 153 -16.83 2.11 0.05
C GLN A 153 -18.19 2.75 -0.12
N PRO A 154 -19.26 2.12 0.40
CA PRO A 154 -19.28 1.03 1.38
C PRO A 154 -19.21 -0.39 0.80
N PHE A 155 -18.88 -0.60 -0.48
CA PHE A 155 -18.80 -1.96 -1.03
C PHE A 155 -17.82 -2.87 -0.25
N GLY A 156 -16.68 -2.31 0.17
CA GLY A 156 -15.72 -2.96 1.07
C GLY A 156 -16.35 -3.45 2.38
N TYR A 157 -17.18 -2.61 3.01
CA TYR A 157 -17.87 -2.90 4.28
C TYR A 157 -19.07 -3.84 4.14
N ASN A 158 -19.98 -3.51 3.21
CA ASN A 158 -21.24 -4.22 3.00
C ASN A 158 -21.03 -5.61 2.40
N TYR A 159 -20.08 -5.75 1.48
CA TYR A 159 -19.92 -6.94 0.66
C TYR A 159 -18.57 -7.63 0.81
N LEU A 160 -17.77 -7.29 1.83
CA LEU A 160 -16.42 -7.83 1.98
C LEU A 160 -15.53 -7.58 0.75
N GLY A 161 -15.69 -6.43 0.07
CA GLY A 161 -14.98 -6.13 -1.18
C GLY A 161 -13.46 -6.24 -1.06
N GLY A 162 -12.88 -5.97 0.11
CA GLY A 162 -11.44 -6.18 0.33
C GLY A 162 -11.00 -7.63 0.17
N LYS A 163 -11.84 -8.59 0.56
CA LYS A 163 -11.58 -10.03 0.37
C LYS A 163 -11.71 -10.46 -1.07
N LEU A 164 -12.68 -9.90 -1.81
CA LEU A 164 -12.82 -10.13 -3.26
C LEU A 164 -11.53 -9.72 -3.97
N LEU A 165 -11.13 -8.46 -3.81
CA LEU A 165 -9.95 -7.91 -4.49
C LEU A 165 -8.67 -8.66 -4.11
N ALA A 166 -8.48 -8.95 -2.81
CA ALA A 166 -7.32 -9.71 -2.36
C ALA A 166 -7.31 -11.14 -2.91
N GLY A 167 -8.49 -11.76 -3.08
CA GLY A 167 -8.63 -13.06 -3.72
C GLY A 167 -8.23 -13.00 -5.18
N LEU A 168 -8.78 -12.04 -5.93
CA LEU A 168 -8.47 -11.84 -7.36
C LEU A 168 -7.00 -11.50 -7.59
N CYS A 169 -6.35 -10.77 -6.69
CA CYS A 169 -4.89 -10.61 -6.72
C CYS A 169 -4.11 -11.93 -6.68
N CYS A 170 -4.69 -12.97 -6.08
CA CYS A 170 -4.11 -14.31 -5.98
C CYS A 170 -4.55 -15.22 -7.13
N SER A 171 -5.23 -14.73 -8.16
CA SER A 171 -5.79 -15.59 -9.20
C SER A 171 -4.79 -16.01 -10.27
N HIS A 172 -5.08 -17.12 -10.94
CA HIS A 172 -4.31 -17.57 -12.10
C HIS A 172 -4.41 -16.60 -13.27
N GLU A 173 -5.54 -15.94 -13.47
CA GLU A 173 -5.77 -14.97 -14.52
C GLU A 173 -4.88 -13.74 -14.34
N VAL A 174 -4.78 -13.21 -13.12
CA VAL A 174 -3.84 -12.14 -12.78
C VAL A 174 -2.39 -12.63 -12.92
N ARG A 175 -2.10 -13.85 -12.44
CA ARG A 175 -0.78 -14.46 -12.56
C ARG A 175 -0.33 -14.57 -14.01
N GLU A 176 -1.18 -15.05 -14.90
CA GLU A 176 -0.90 -15.20 -16.34
C GLU A 176 -0.76 -13.84 -17.04
N LYS A 177 -1.57 -12.84 -16.68
CA LYS A 177 -1.39 -11.45 -17.16
C LYS A 177 0.01 -10.93 -16.81
N LEU A 178 0.46 -11.11 -15.57
CA LEU A 178 1.79 -10.69 -15.11
C LEU A 178 2.92 -11.48 -15.79
N ASN A 179 2.77 -12.81 -15.90
CA ASN A 179 3.72 -13.67 -16.62
C ASN A 179 3.90 -13.21 -18.06
N LYS A 180 2.80 -12.99 -18.79
CA LYS A 180 2.81 -12.53 -20.18
C LYS A 180 3.44 -11.14 -20.32
N LYS A 181 3.08 -10.20 -19.43
CA LYS A 181 3.55 -8.80 -19.50
C LYS A 181 5.04 -8.66 -19.20
N TYR A 182 5.59 -9.52 -18.34
CA TYR A 182 6.95 -9.33 -17.78
C TYR A 182 7.88 -10.53 -17.94
N GLY A 183 7.47 -11.60 -18.62
CA GLY A 183 8.27 -12.81 -18.79
C GLY A 183 8.61 -13.48 -17.45
N MET A 184 7.62 -13.62 -16.58
CA MET A 184 7.79 -14.16 -15.22
C MET A 184 7.49 -15.66 -15.15
N ASN A 185 8.03 -16.29 -14.10
CA ASN A 185 7.54 -17.55 -13.56
C ASN A 185 6.93 -17.27 -12.19
N LEU A 186 5.85 -16.49 -12.17
CA LEU A 186 5.25 -15.97 -10.95
C LEU A 186 4.68 -17.12 -10.13
N VAL A 187 5.14 -17.26 -8.87
CA VAL A 187 4.68 -18.30 -7.94
C VAL A 187 4.37 -17.76 -6.55
N MET A 188 4.66 -16.48 -6.31
CA MET A 188 4.47 -15.85 -5.00
C MET A 188 3.83 -14.48 -5.15
N PHE A 189 2.66 -14.29 -4.54
CA PHE A 189 2.07 -12.98 -4.31
C PHE A 189 2.35 -12.56 -2.88
N GLU A 190 2.78 -11.33 -2.68
CA GLU A 190 2.89 -10.73 -1.35
C GLU A 190 2.07 -9.45 -1.23
N THR A 191 1.56 -9.17 -0.03
CA THR A 191 1.00 -7.86 0.30
C THR A 191 1.15 -7.60 1.80
N THR A 192 0.89 -6.36 2.21
CA THR A 192 0.90 -5.97 3.61
C THR A 192 -0.41 -5.27 3.94
N SER A 193 -0.91 -5.43 5.16
CA SER A 193 -1.94 -4.53 5.68
C SER A 193 -1.41 -3.09 5.75
N LEU A 194 -2.31 -2.10 5.78
CA LEU A 194 -1.90 -0.71 6.06
C LEU A 194 -1.49 -0.55 7.53
N TYR A 195 -2.19 -1.23 8.43
CA TYR A 195 -2.05 -1.19 9.89
C TYR A 195 -2.02 -2.62 10.42
N GLY A 196 -1.19 -2.90 11.41
CA GLY A 196 -0.96 -4.26 11.90
C GLY A 196 -0.86 -4.42 13.42
N ASN A 197 -0.35 -3.43 14.15
CA ASN A 197 -0.27 -3.50 15.63
C ASN A 197 -1.39 -2.71 16.31
N THR A 198 -1.83 -1.61 15.70
CA THR A 198 -2.93 -0.77 16.18
C THR A 198 -4.28 -1.45 15.91
N LYS A 199 -4.36 -2.32 14.89
CA LYS A 199 -5.53 -3.16 14.62
C LYS A 199 -5.18 -4.65 14.65
N GLY A 200 -5.77 -5.38 15.61
CA GLY A 200 -5.59 -6.83 15.75
C GLY A 200 -6.19 -7.66 14.60
N ALA A 201 -6.92 -7.05 13.66
CA ALA A 201 -7.55 -7.70 12.52
C ALA A 201 -7.26 -6.94 11.21
N SER A 202 -7.07 -7.69 10.12
CA SER A 202 -6.94 -7.16 8.76
C SER A 202 -8.08 -7.67 7.89
N MET A 203 -8.42 -6.95 6.81
CA MET A 203 -9.37 -7.44 5.81
C MET A 203 -8.95 -8.77 5.15
N TYR A 204 -7.65 -9.10 5.22
CA TYR A 204 -7.08 -10.34 4.70
C TYR A 204 -7.22 -11.54 5.65
N ASP A 205 -7.70 -11.33 6.88
CA ASP A 205 -7.82 -12.43 7.84
C ASP A 205 -8.96 -13.40 7.46
N GLY A 206 -8.70 -14.69 7.65
CA GLY A 206 -9.63 -15.77 7.30
C GLY A 206 -9.66 -16.13 5.81
N MET A 207 -8.68 -15.68 5.01
CA MET A 207 -8.59 -15.99 3.57
C MET A 207 -7.83 -17.28 3.25
N LYS A 208 -7.69 -18.22 4.21
CA LYS A 208 -7.00 -19.50 3.94
C LYS A 208 -7.83 -20.35 2.95
N PRO A 209 -7.20 -21.08 2.00
CA PRO A 209 -5.75 -21.18 1.79
C PRO A 209 -5.15 -20.03 0.96
N MET A 210 -5.98 -19.21 0.30
CA MET A 210 -5.58 -18.24 -0.73
C MET A 210 -4.57 -17.20 -0.26
N LEU A 211 -4.73 -16.63 0.92
CA LEU A 211 -3.83 -15.60 1.44
C LEU A 211 -3.54 -15.85 2.92
N ARG A 212 -2.26 -15.87 3.29
CA ARG A 212 -1.81 -16.31 4.63
C ARG A 212 -0.91 -15.29 5.29
N TYR A 213 -1.23 -14.94 6.54
CA TYR A 213 -0.37 -14.15 7.42
C TYR A 213 0.94 -14.89 7.71
N LYS A 214 2.06 -14.17 7.65
CA LYS A 214 3.42 -14.69 7.81
C LYS A 214 4.31 -13.86 8.76
N GLY A 215 3.70 -12.97 9.55
CA GLY A 215 4.40 -12.16 10.55
C GLY A 215 4.22 -10.66 10.32
N ASN A 216 4.79 -9.87 11.22
CA ASN A 216 4.76 -8.42 11.14
C ASN A 216 6.04 -7.88 10.50
N THR A 217 5.91 -6.85 9.67
CA THR A 217 7.04 -6.08 9.18
C THR A 217 7.71 -5.34 10.33
N MET A 218 8.99 -5.05 10.17
CA MET A 218 9.70 -4.15 11.07
C MET A 218 10.15 -2.92 10.27
N SER A 219 9.91 -1.73 10.83
CA SER A 219 10.44 -0.48 10.32
C SER A 219 11.18 0.22 11.45
N ASP A 220 12.36 0.76 11.15
CA ASP A 220 13.10 1.66 12.05
C ASP A 220 13.27 3.06 11.41
N PHE A 221 12.50 3.32 10.36
CA PHE A 221 12.49 4.61 9.67
C PHE A 221 11.43 5.53 10.27
N ILE A 222 11.73 6.83 10.33
CA ILE A 222 10.69 7.83 10.56
C ILE A 222 9.77 7.92 9.32
N PRO A 223 8.52 8.38 9.45
CA PRO A 223 7.72 8.76 8.31
C PRO A 223 8.45 9.80 7.45
N MET A 224 8.11 9.87 6.17
CA MET A 224 8.77 10.80 5.28
C MET A 224 8.28 12.24 5.58
N LEU A 225 9.19 13.21 5.51
CA LEU A 225 8.82 14.63 5.38
C LEU A 225 8.23 14.85 3.98
N HIS A 226 7.16 15.63 3.86
CA HIS A 226 6.53 15.92 2.57
C HIS A 226 6.48 17.41 2.24
N GLY A 227 6.21 17.71 0.98
CA GLY A 227 6.03 19.08 0.48
C GLY A 227 7.24 19.99 0.69
N LYS A 228 6.93 21.28 0.88
CA LYS A 228 7.90 22.37 1.06
C LYS A 228 8.89 22.12 2.22
N PRO A 229 8.51 21.64 3.41
CA PRO A 229 9.46 21.33 4.48
C PRO A 229 10.59 20.37 4.07
N TYR A 230 10.27 19.34 3.29
CA TYR A 230 11.29 18.41 2.78
C TYR A 230 12.20 19.07 1.74
N LEU A 231 11.61 19.80 0.79
CA LEU A 231 12.35 20.44 -0.30
C LEU A 231 13.32 21.50 0.25
N ASP A 232 12.83 22.39 1.10
CA ASP A 232 13.61 23.46 1.74
C ASP A 232 14.77 22.88 2.57
N LEU A 233 14.54 21.76 3.29
CA LEU A 233 15.57 21.09 4.08
C LEU A 233 16.66 20.49 3.20
N VAL A 234 16.29 19.84 2.10
CA VAL A 234 17.27 19.24 1.18
C VAL A 234 18.07 20.32 0.49
N GLU A 235 17.42 21.36 -0.04
CA GLU A 235 18.09 22.51 -0.68
C GLU A 235 19.10 23.14 0.28
N TYR A 236 18.68 23.45 1.51
CA TYR A 236 19.56 24.04 2.52
C TYR A 236 20.80 23.20 2.82
N VAL A 237 20.65 21.87 2.94
CA VAL A 237 21.79 20.97 3.21
C VAL A 237 22.67 20.82 1.97
N GLU A 238 22.10 20.74 0.78
CA GLU A 238 22.86 20.65 -0.47
C GLU A 238 23.66 21.92 -0.77
N ASP A 239 23.16 23.11 -0.39
CA ASP A 239 23.91 24.37 -0.51
C ASP A 239 25.18 24.40 0.36
N ILE A 240 25.12 23.76 1.53
CA ILE A 240 26.25 23.69 2.46
C ILE A 240 27.25 22.60 2.06
N ILE A 241 26.73 21.38 1.87
CA ILE A 241 27.54 20.17 1.69
C ILE A 241 27.95 19.97 0.23
N GLY A 242 27.18 20.53 -0.70
CA GLY A 242 27.29 20.34 -2.14
C GLY A 242 26.23 19.37 -2.66
N LYS A 243 25.55 19.76 -3.74
CA LYS A 243 24.55 18.94 -4.42
C LYS A 243 25.11 17.56 -4.80
N GLY A 244 24.34 16.51 -4.51
CA GLY A 244 24.75 15.13 -4.84
C GLY A 244 25.89 14.55 -3.99
N GLN A 245 26.50 15.33 -3.07
CA GLN A 245 27.61 14.86 -2.24
C GLN A 245 27.16 13.96 -1.10
N LEU A 246 26.03 14.29 -0.46
CA LEU A 246 25.47 13.48 0.61
C LEU A 246 24.72 12.26 0.06
N VAL A 247 23.93 12.46 -1.00
CA VAL A 247 23.32 11.37 -1.77
C VAL A 247 23.35 11.71 -3.25
N LYS A 248 23.99 10.85 -4.05
CA LYS A 248 24.12 11.00 -5.50
C LYS A 248 22.76 11.24 -6.17
N GLU A 249 22.76 12.09 -7.19
CA GLU A 249 21.59 12.26 -8.05
C GLU A 249 21.22 10.94 -8.72
N GLY A 250 19.92 10.69 -8.90
CA GLY A 250 19.42 9.43 -9.47
C GLY A 250 19.51 8.19 -8.57
N ALA A 251 20.03 8.31 -7.33
CA ALA A 251 20.09 7.19 -6.41
C ALA A 251 18.68 6.63 -6.11
N SER A 252 18.55 5.30 -6.10
CA SER A 252 17.31 4.64 -5.65
C SER A 252 16.98 5.04 -4.21
N SER A 253 15.69 5.26 -3.94
CA SER A 253 15.19 5.72 -2.64
C SER A 253 15.91 6.97 -2.11
N ARG A 254 16.28 7.90 -3.02
CA ARG A 254 17.02 9.14 -2.69
C ARG A 254 16.39 9.86 -1.51
N LYS A 255 15.07 10.03 -1.51
CA LYS A 255 14.32 10.73 -0.45
C LYS A 255 14.66 10.16 0.94
N LEU A 256 14.58 8.83 1.10
CA LEU A 256 14.88 8.13 2.35
C LEU A 256 16.34 8.28 2.74
N LYS A 257 17.27 7.98 1.80
CA LYS A 257 18.71 8.11 2.03
C LYS A 257 19.07 9.54 2.43
N MET A 258 18.38 10.51 1.86
CA MET A 258 18.62 11.91 2.09
C MET A 258 18.24 12.30 3.52
N THR A 259 17.03 11.96 3.92
CA THR A 259 16.53 12.15 5.29
C THR A 259 17.43 11.47 6.32
N THR A 260 17.81 10.21 6.10
CA THR A 260 18.71 9.48 7.01
C THR A 260 20.10 10.13 7.09
N GLY A 261 20.65 10.56 5.95
CA GLY A 261 21.94 11.27 5.90
C GLY A 261 21.91 12.57 6.69
N ILE A 262 20.86 13.37 6.53
CA ILE A 262 20.68 14.64 7.26
C ILE A 262 20.58 14.38 8.76
N ILE A 263 19.79 13.39 9.19
CA ILE A 263 19.71 13.00 10.62
C ILE A 263 21.09 12.65 11.17
N GLY A 264 21.90 11.91 10.39
CA GLY A 264 23.27 11.57 10.76
C GLY A 264 24.17 12.80 10.92
N LEU A 265 24.08 13.77 10.00
CA LEU A 265 24.83 15.03 10.09
C LEU A 265 24.42 15.86 11.31
N VAL A 266 23.13 16.00 11.59
CA VAL A 266 22.62 16.74 12.74
C VAL A 266 23.10 16.11 14.04
N LYS A 267 22.97 14.78 14.19
CA LYS A 267 23.43 14.05 15.38
C LYS A 267 24.94 14.19 15.63
N LYS A 268 25.73 14.38 14.58
CA LYS A 268 27.18 14.56 14.69
C LYS A 268 27.57 15.98 15.09
N ALA A 269 26.75 16.97 14.74
CA ALA A 269 27.04 18.38 14.93
C ALA A 269 26.43 18.98 16.20
N LEU A 270 25.45 18.30 16.81
CA LEU A 270 24.84 18.70 18.10
C LEU A 270 25.44 17.92 19.28
N ASP A 271 25.37 18.53 20.46
CA ASP A 271 25.80 17.97 21.74
C ASP A 271 24.83 18.39 22.88
N GLY A 272 25.01 17.81 24.07
CA GLY A 272 24.20 18.11 25.26
C GLY A 272 22.69 18.04 25.03
N ASP A 273 21.96 18.98 25.63
CA ASP A 273 20.50 19.05 25.59
C ASP A 273 19.95 19.17 24.16
N ASP A 274 20.66 19.88 23.25
CA ASP A 274 20.25 20.03 21.85
C ASP A 274 20.21 18.68 21.13
N LEU A 275 21.23 17.85 21.35
CA LEU A 275 21.32 16.52 20.78
C LEU A 275 20.25 15.59 21.37
N ASP A 276 20.02 15.66 22.68
CA ASP A 276 19.06 14.78 23.35
C ASP A 276 17.62 15.12 22.97
N ASN A 277 17.29 16.41 22.86
CA ASN A 277 16.01 16.87 22.31
C ASN A 277 15.81 16.39 20.87
N PHE A 278 16.83 16.49 20.01
CA PHE A 278 16.72 16.02 18.64
C PHE A 278 16.54 14.49 18.57
N LYS A 279 17.26 13.72 19.40
CA LYS A 279 17.07 12.27 19.49
C LYS A 279 15.65 11.92 19.92
N LEU A 280 15.09 12.66 20.89
CA LEU A 280 13.72 12.46 21.36
C LEU A 280 12.71 12.71 20.24
N THR A 281 12.86 13.80 19.47
CA THR A 281 12.00 14.07 18.29
C THR A 281 12.05 12.91 17.29
N ILE A 282 13.25 12.42 16.96
CA ILE A 282 13.39 11.29 16.03
C ILE A 282 12.78 10.01 16.61
N ALA A 283 12.92 9.76 17.91
CA ALA A 283 12.30 8.61 18.57
C ALA A 283 10.76 8.70 18.54
N ASN A 284 10.20 9.87 18.84
CA ASN A 284 8.77 10.12 18.75
C ASN A 284 8.25 9.98 17.32
N ALA A 285 8.97 10.50 16.33
CA ALA A 285 8.61 10.35 14.92
C ALA A 285 8.61 8.89 14.48
N LYS A 286 9.54 8.04 14.98
CA LYS A 286 9.52 6.59 14.67
C LYS A 286 8.24 5.91 15.20
N ASN A 287 7.68 6.38 16.31
CA ASN A 287 6.43 5.87 16.87
C ASN A 287 5.20 6.27 16.02
N LEU A 288 5.34 7.19 15.07
CA LEU A 288 4.33 7.48 14.04
C LEU A 288 4.36 6.47 12.88
N THR A 289 5.16 5.41 12.97
CA THR A 289 5.12 4.28 12.03
C THR A 289 4.47 3.06 12.66
N GLU A 290 3.89 2.21 11.83
CA GLU A 290 3.24 1.00 12.29
C GLU A 290 3.83 -0.24 11.64
N GLN A 291 3.94 -1.32 12.42
CA GLN A 291 4.21 -2.64 11.87
C GLN A 291 3.00 -3.08 11.06
N LYS A 292 3.26 -3.59 9.85
CA LYS A 292 2.24 -4.09 8.95
C LYS A 292 2.20 -5.61 9.00
N ARG A 293 1.01 -6.17 8.90
CA ARG A 293 0.85 -7.63 8.81
C ARG A 293 1.19 -8.05 7.39
N TYR A 294 2.14 -8.98 7.25
CA TYR A 294 2.62 -9.47 5.97
C TYR A 294 1.87 -10.73 5.55
N TYR A 295 1.40 -10.77 4.31
CA TYR A 295 0.60 -11.85 3.75
C TYR A 295 1.19 -12.39 2.47
N VAL A 296 1.04 -13.70 2.26
CA VAL A 296 1.56 -14.42 1.08
C VAL A 296 0.50 -15.36 0.50
N SER A 297 0.42 -15.38 -0.82
CA SER A 297 -0.22 -16.44 -1.60
C SER A 297 0.80 -17.20 -2.42
N ASN A 298 0.57 -18.49 -2.59
CA ASN A 298 1.36 -19.37 -3.45
C ASN A 298 0.62 -19.77 -4.74
N TYR A 299 -0.55 -19.21 -5.03
CA TYR A 299 -1.38 -19.62 -6.19
C TYR A 299 -1.70 -21.12 -6.23
N GLY A 300 -1.65 -21.82 -5.09
CA GLY A 300 -1.82 -23.27 -5.05
C GLY A 300 -0.62 -24.04 -5.60
N ILE A 301 0.56 -23.44 -5.59
CA ILE A 301 1.83 -24.07 -5.98
C ILE A 301 2.56 -24.55 -4.72
N GLU A 302 2.84 -25.84 -4.65
CA GLU A 302 3.37 -26.48 -3.45
C GLU A 302 4.83 -26.09 -3.20
N ASN A 303 5.67 -26.16 -4.24
CA ASN A 303 7.11 -25.93 -4.18
C ASN A 303 7.53 -24.46 -4.42
N TYR A 304 6.63 -23.49 -4.19
CA TYR A 304 6.89 -22.07 -4.50
C TYR A 304 8.14 -21.51 -3.78
N ILE A 305 8.45 -21.98 -2.56
CA ILE A 305 9.64 -21.54 -1.81
C ILE A 305 10.93 -21.96 -2.55
N ASP A 306 10.97 -23.18 -3.07
CA ASP A 306 12.15 -23.68 -3.80
C ASP A 306 12.35 -22.93 -5.12
N ILE A 307 11.26 -22.56 -5.80
CA ILE A 307 11.30 -21.75 -7.02
C ILE A 307 11.79 -20.32 -6.71
N VAL A 308 11.25 -19.67 -5.67
CA VAL A 308 11.69 -18.34 -5.24
C VAL A 308 13.17 -18.32 -4.83
N ASN A 309 13.64 -19.41 -4.22
CA ASN A 309 15.05 -19.59 -3.86
C ASN A 309 15.93 -20.09 -5.02
N GLY A 310 15.38 -20.25 -6.23
CA GLY A 310 16.15 -20.61 -7.43
C GLY A 310 16.63 -22.06 -7.50
N LYS A 311 16.07 -22.97 -6.67
CA LYS A 311 16.44 -24.39 -6.68
C LYS A 311 15.82 -25.15 -7.86
N THR A 312 14.71 -24.66 -8.38
CA THR A 312 14.01 -25.22 -9.54
C THR A 312 13.17 -24.14 -10.22
N ASN A 313 12.82 -24.35 -11.48
CA ASN A 313 11.86 -23.54 -12.24
C ASN A 313 10.53 -24.27 -12.47
N GLU A 314 10.45 -25.56 -12.16
CA GLU A 314 9.28 -26.40 -12.40
C GLU A 314 8.21 -26.20 -11.32
N ILE A 315 6.96 -26.06 -11.75
CA ILE A 315 5.81 -25.86 -10.86
C ILE A 315 5.19 -27.21 -10.48
N VAL A 316 5.06 -27.46 -9.18
CA VAL A 316 4.24 -28.56 -8.63
C VAL A 316 2.91 -27.99 -8.15
N LYS A 317 1.82 -28.42 -8.81
CA LYS A 317 0.46 -28.01 -8.46
C LYS A 317 0.00 -28.72 -7.18
N ALA A 318 -0.46 -27.96 -6.19
CA ALA A 318 -1.10 -28.53 -5.01
C ALA A 318 -2.53 -28.99 -5.34
N GLN A 319 -3.12 -29.81 -4.46
CA GLN A 319 -4.50 -30.31 -4.61
C GLN A 319 -5.54 -29.20 -4.79
N ASN A 320 -5.30 -28.02 -4.24
CA ASN A 320 -6.21 -26.87 -4.30
C ASN A 320 -5.84 -25.85 -5.39
N TYR A 321 -5.02 -26.21 -6.38
CA TYR A 321 -4.57 -25.32 -7.46
C TYR A 321 -5.73 -24.65 -8.20
N ASP A 322 -6.80 -25.41 -8.50
CA ASP A 322 -7.93 -24.89 -9.28
C ASP A 322 -8.79 -23.87 -8.49
N ARG A 323 -8.66 -23.82 -7.16
CA ARG A 323 -9.37 -22.82 -6.33
C ARG A 323 -8.88 -21.39 -6.54
N TYR A 324 -7.85 -21.20 -7.35
CA TYR A 324 -7.25 -19.90 -7.66
C TYR A 324 -7.68 -19.36 -9.03
N PHE A 325 -8.65 -19.96 -9.72
CA PHE A 325 -9.28 -19.32 -10.87
C PHE A 325 -10.26 -18.22 -10.41
N ASP A 326 -10.40 -17.16 -11.19
CA ASP A 326 -11.25 -15.99 -10.88
C ASP A 326 -12.67 -16.42 -10.53
N ASN A 327 -13.26 -17.34 -11.30
CA ASN A 327 -14.62 -17.85 -11.06
C ASN A 327 -14.75 -18.53 -9.68
N GLU A 328 -13.77 -19.35 -9.29
CA GLU A 328 -13.78 -20.03 -7.99
C GLU A 328 -13.61 -19.02 -6.83
N ILE A 329 -12.80 -17.99 -7.04
CA ILE A 329 -12.59 -16.90 -6.07
C ILE A 329 -13.87 -16.06 -5.92
N ILE A 330 -14.50 -15.68 -7.03
CA ILE A 330 -15.74 -14.91 -7.04
C ILE A 330 -16.85 -15.71 -6.36
N GLU A 331 -17.00 -17.00 -6.65
CA GLU A 331 -18.00 -17.86 -6.00
C GLU A 331 -17.74 -18.07 -4.51
N TRP A 332 -16.47 -18.22 -4.10
CA TRP A 332 -16.10 -18.24 -2.70
C TRP A 332 -16.48 -16.92 -2.00
N TRP A 333 -16.16 -15.79 -2.62
CA TRP A 333 -16.48 -14.47 -2.09
C TRP A 333 -17.99 -14.27 -2.01
N ARG A 334 -18.73 -14.62 -3.06
CA ARG A 334 -20.19 -14.47 -3.16
C ARG A 334 -20.89 -15.11 -1.96
N LYS A 335 -20.53 -16.35 -1.63
CA LYS A 335 -21.07 -17.07 -0.45
C LYS A 335 -20.84 -16.33 0.87
N LEU A 336 -19.69 -15.66 1.03
CA LEU A 336 -19.38 -14.87 2.24
C LEU A 336 -20.08 -13.50 2.22
N ALA A 337 -20.08 -12.84 1.07
CA ALA A 337 -20.68 -11.53 0.85
C ALA A 337 -22.19 -11.59 1.04
N THR A 338 -22.88 -12.59 0.51
CA THR A 338 -24.33 -12.81 0.68
C THR A 338 -24.69 -12.93 2.17
N LYS A 339 -23.97 -13.76 2.93
CA LYS A 339 -24.18 -13.91 4.38
C LYS A 339 -23.95 -12.59 5.13
N ARG A 340 -22.90 -11.85 4.75
CA ARG A 340 -22.59 -10.55 5.36
C ARG A 340 -23.67 -9.52 5.06
N PHE A 341 -24.11 -9.44 3.81
CA PHE A 341 -25.10 -8.50 3.31
C PHE A 341 -26.45 -8.66 4.03
N TYR A 342 -27.01 -9.87 4.04
CA TYR A 342 -28.29 -10.11 4.72
C TYR A 342 -28.20 -9.91 6.23
N LYS A 343 -27.08 -10.29 6.86
CA LYS A 343 -26.85 -9.99 8.28
C LYS A 343 -26.86 -8.49 8.57
N LEU A 344 -26.16 -7.69 7.74
CA LEU A 344 -26.17 -6.24 7.88
C LEU A 344 -27.55 -5.64 7.63
N GLN A 345 -28.31 -6.21 6.70
CA GLN A 345 -29.68 -5.77 6.41
C GLN A 345 -30.61 -6.03 7.61
N GLU A 346 -30.58 -7.24 8.17
CA GLU A 346 -31.33 -7.63 9.36
C GLU A 346 -31.00 -6.72 10.56
N GLU A 347 -29.72 -6.45 10.76
CA GLU A 347 -29.23 -5.57 11.84
C GLU A 347 -29.42 -4.08 11.54
N LYS A 348 -29.97 -3.69 10.38
CA LYS A 348 -30.11 -2.29 9.91
C LYS A 348 -28.79 -1.51 9.93
N ARG A 349 -27.71 -2.18 9.52
CA ARG A 349 -26.32 -1.67 9.48
C ARG A 349 -25.75 -1.56 8.07
N LEU A 350 -26.57 -1.78 7.03
CA LEU A 350 -26.16 -1.49 5.66
C LEU A 350 -25.85 0.01 5.54
N ARG A 351 -24.68 0.31 4.99
CA ARG A 351 -24.30 1.69 4.66
C ARG A 351 -24.77 2.00 3.25
N SER A 352 -25.28 3.21 3.03
CA SER A 352 -25.85 3.65 1.74
C SER A 352 -25.13 4.84 1.11
N GLU A 353 -24.17 5.45 1.80
CA GLU A 353 -23.48 6.64 1.33
C GLU A 353 -22.10 6.28 0.77
N LEU A 354 -21.86 6.63 -0.50
CA LEU A 354 -20.57 6.45 -1.15
C LEU A 354 -19.49 7.29 -0.43
N GLU A 355 -18.41 6.66 0.00
CA GLU A 355 -17.33 7.35 0.71
C GLU A 355 -16.25 7.83 -0.28
N VAL A 356 -16.35 9.09 -0.72
CA VAL A 356 -15.38 9.75 -1.60
C VAL A 356 -14.66 10.89 -0.85
N TRP A 357 -13.34 10.99 -1.04
CA TRP A 357 -12.53 12.05 -0.46
C TRP A 357 -12.71 13.38 -1.21
N THR A 358 -13.21 14.37 -0.49
CA THR A 358 -13.34 15.78 -0.85
C THR A 358 -12.66 16.62 0.24
N LYS A 359 -12.62 17.96 0.07
CA LYS A 359 -12.04 18.86 1.07
C LYS A 359 -12.75 18.79 2.44
N ASP A 360 -14.04 18.48 2.44
CA ASP A 360 -14.88 18.46 3.64
C ASP A 360 -15.12 17.04 4.19
N SER A 361 -14.48 16.02 3.61
CA SER A 361 -14.70 14.62 3.97
C SER A 361 -14.33 14.29 5.41
N GLN A 362 -15.32 13.80 6.16
CA GLN A 362 -15.17 13.27 7.52
C GLN A 362 -14.94 11.75 7.53
N ILE A 363 -14.13 11.24 6.58
CA ILE A 363 -13.94 9.80 6.46
C ILE A 363 -12.79 9.32 7.36
N ASP A 364 -12.94 8.14 7.96
CA ASP A 364 -11.89 7.50 8.73
C ASP A 364 -10.68 7.12 7.85
N ILE A 365 -9.48 7.44 8.34
CA ILE A 365 -8.20 7.10 7.68
C ILE A 365 -7.82 5.64 7.96
N ILE A 366 -8.11 5.16 9.17
CA ILE A 366 -7.84 3.79 9.63
C ILE A 366 -9.14 3.00 9.62
N ARG A 367 -9.48 2.35 8.50
CA ARG A 367 -10.71 1.54 8.32
C ARG A 367 -10.51 0.07 8.67
#